data_AF-A0AAV6KB47-F1
#
_entry.id   AF-A0AAV6KB47-F1
#
_cell.length_a   1.000
_cell.length_b   1.000
_cell.length_c   1.000
_cell.angle_alpha   90.00
_cell.angle_beta   90.00
_cell.angle_gamma   90.00
#
_symmetry.space_group_name_H-M   'P 1'
#
loop_
_entity.id
_entity.type
_entity.pdbx_description
1 polymer ?
#
loop_
_entity_poly.entity_id
_entity_poly.type
_entity_poly.pdbx_seq_one_letter_code
_entity_poly.pdbx_strand_id
1 'polypeptide(L)'
;MQSQIAKAMLACGKLLAEIGVSTTTNGEPKTEARMLKFGDLQVELTPDKAYIGAVISLIFGIISWQLNQGVQSTPENSLQYANDNALLLAKSLRGALLALGYSSSILSAFTAVGLILLGRQLEQKEK
;
A
#
# COMPACT_ATOMS: atom_id res chain seq x y z
N MET A 1 7.01 26.73 6.08
CA MET A 1 6.81 25.69 5.03
C MET A 1 6.64 24.27 5.60
N GLN A 2 5.95 24.08 6.75
CA GLN A 2 5.82 22.76 7.42
C GLN A 2 4.37 22.23 7.55
N SER A 3 3.37 22.92 6.96
CA SER A 3 1.95 22.61 7.19
C SER A 3 1.34 21.61 6.20
N GLN A 4 1.88 21.48 4.99
CA GLN A 4 1.22 20.71 3.91
C GLN A 4 1.25 19.19 4.17
N ILE A 5 2.35 18.67 4.71
CA ILE A 5 2.50 17.23 5.00
C ILE A 5 1.55 16.81 6.13
N ALA A 6 1.49 17.57 7.22
CA ALA A 6 0.58 17.29 8.32
C ALA A 6 -0.89 17.32 7.88
N LYS A 7 -1.24 18.27 7.00
CA LYS A 7 -2.59 18.40 6.45
C LYS A 7 -2.94 17.23 5.51
N ALA A 8 -1.99 16.77 4.70
CA ALA A 8 -2.15 15.58 3.86
C ALA A 8 -2.30 14.30 4.71
N MET A 9 -1.50 14.17 5.77
CA MET A 9 -1.54 13.00 6.67
C MET A 9 -2.87 12.94 7.44
N LEU A 10 -3.38 14.08 7.91
CA LEU A 10 -4.72 14.18 8.52
C LEU A 10 -5.83 13.88 7.53
N ALA A 11 -5.75 14.36 6.30
CA ALA A 11 -6.75 14.12 5.26
C ALA A 11 -6.80 12.63 4.87
N CYS A 12 -5.64 11.99 4.68
CA CYS A 12 -5.55 10.56 4.44
C CYS A 12 -6.06 9.76 5.64
N GLY A 13 -5.65 10.11 6.87
CA GLY A 13 -6.14 9.43 8.08
C GLY A 13 -7.66 9.50 8.23
N LYS A 14 -8.26 10.65 7.89
CA LYS A 14 -9.71 10.83 7.90
C LYS A 14 -10.40 10.02 6.79
N LEU A 15 -9.85 9.97 5.58
CA LEU A 15 -10.39 9.14 4.49
C LEU A 15 -10.29 7.65 4.78
N LEU A 16 -9.18 7.17 5.35
CA LEU A 16 -9.05 5.77 5.76
C LEU A 16 -10.01 5.42 6.90
N ALA A 17 -10.24 6.34 7.84
CA ALA A 17 -11.23 6.14 8.91
C ALA A 17 -12.68 6.15 8.40
N GLU A 18 -12.95 6.89 7.32
CA GLU A 18 -14.27 6.98 6.68
C GLU A 18 -14.55 5.79 5.76
N ILE A 19 -13.52 5.07 5.31
CA ILE A 19 -13.62 3.72 4.71
C ILE A 19 -13.91 2.72 5.86
N GLY A 20 -15.10 2.85 6.44
CA GLY A 20 -15.68 1.83 7.31
C GLY A 20 -16.02 0.62 6.45
N VAL A 21 -15.44 -0.54 6.79
CA VAL A 21 -15.91 -1.82 6.29
C VAL A 21 -17.38 -1.96 6.69
N SER A 22 -18.28 -1.86 5.71
CA SER A 22 -19.68 -2.17 5.88
C SER A 22 -19.82 -3.68 6.14
N THR A 23 -19.94 -4.07 7.40
CA THR A 23 -20.42 -5.40 7.77
C THR A 23 -21.92 -5.47 7.51
N THR A 24 -22.30 -5.76 6.27
CA THR A 24 -23.66 -6.19 5.94
C THR A 24 -23.69 -7.71 5.88
N THR A 25 -24.15 -8.32 6.97
CA THR A 25 -24.64 -9.69 6.99
C THR A 25 -26.02 -9.72 6.31
N ASN A 26 -26.17 -10.38 5.15
CA ASN A 26 -27.39 -11.11 4.77
C ASN A 26 -27.21 -11.96 3.50
N GLY A 27 -27.53 -13.25 3.59
CA GLY A 27 -28.02 -14.10 2.48
C GLY A 27 -27.01 -14.69 1.48
N GLU A 28 -27.01 -16.02 1.36
CA GLU A 28 -26.20 -16.90 0.47
C GLU A 28 -25.88 -16.37 -0.94
N PRO A 29 -24.69 -16.73 -1.49
CA PRO A 29 -24.72 -17.80 -2.49
C PRO A 29 -23.51 -18.76 -2.43
N LYS A 30 -23.79 -20.02 -2.76
CA LYS A 30 -22.82 -21.06 -3.09
C LYS A 30 -21.88 -20.57 -4.20
N THR A 31 -20.63 -20.29 -3.87
CA THR A 31 -19.52 -20.28 -4.82
C THR A 31 -18.30 -20.63 -4.00
N GLU A 32 -17.50 -21.61 -4.44
CA GLU A 32 -16.37 -22.15 -3.71
C GLU A 32 -15.22 -21.13 -3.58
N ALA A 33 -15.46 -20.05 -2.83
CA ALA A 33 -14.46 -19.11 -2.39
C ALA A 33 -13.55 -19.83 -1.39
N ARG A 34 -12.23 -19.74 -1.58
CA ARG A 34 -11.31 -20.26 -0.55
C ARG A 34 -11.46 -19.39 0.70
N MET A 35 -12.13 -19.97 1.69
CA MET A 35 -12.36 -19.34 2.98
C MET A 35 -11.08 -19.39 3.81
N LEU A 36 -10.42 -18.24 3.96
CA LEU A 36 -9.28 -18.11 4.88
C LEU A 36 -9.83 -17.83 6.27
N LYS A 37 -9.68 -18.77 7.20
CA LYS A 37 -10.12 -18.62 8.59
C LYS A 37 -8.97 -18.06 9.42
N PHE A 38 -9.14 -16.82 9.90
CA PHE A 38 -8.26 -16.19 10.87
C PHE A 38 -9.00 -16.11 12.22
N GLY A 39 -8.90 -17.18 13.02
CA GLY A 39 -9.69 -17.29 14.26
C GLY A 39 -11.19 -17.36 13.94
N ASP A 40 -11.95 -16.37 14.41
CA ASP A 40 -13.39 -16.24 14.12
C ASP A 40 -13.67 -15.56 12.77
N LEU A 41 -12.67 -14.87 12.20
CA LEU A 41 -12.86 -14.08 10.97
C LEU A 41 -12.71 -14.98 9.74
N GLN A 42 -13.83 -15.20 9.05
CA GLN A 42 -13.90 -15.96 7.79
C GLN A 42 -13.82 -14.98 6.63
N VAL A 43 -12.67 -14.93 5.96
CA VAL A 43 -12.48 -14.06 4.80
C VAL A 43 -12.63 -14.88 3.54
N GLU A 44 -13.73 -14.66 2.83
CA GLU A 44 -13.97 -15.25 1.51
C GLU A 44 -13.11 -14.55 0.46
N LEU A 45 -12.16 -15.30 -0.12
CA LEU A 45 -11.43 -14.88 -1.30
C LEU A 45 -12.14 -15.38 -2.56
N THR A 46 -12.76 -14.44 -3.27
CA THR A 46 -13.34 -14.59 -4.61
C THR A 46 -12.34 -14.07 -5.64
N PRO A 47 -12.31 -14.59 -6.90
CA PRO A 47 -11.44 -14.06 -7.95
C PRO A 47 -11.50 -12.54 -8.11
N ASP A 48 -12.70 -11.95 -8.09
CA ASP A 48 -12.89 -10.49 -8.19
C ASP A 48 -12.15 -9.72 -7.09
N LYS A 49 -12.19 -10.22 -5.86
CA LYS A 49 -11.47 -9.59 -4.73
C LYS A 49 -9.96 -9.67 -4.92
N ALA A 50 -9.46 -10.75 -5.51
CA ALA A 50 -8.04 -10.90 -5.82
C ALA A 50 -7.61 -9.91 -6.91
N TYR A 51 -8.39 -9.75 -7.98
CA TYR A 51 -8.10 -8.77 -9.03
C TYR A 51 -8.16 -7.32 -8.53
N ILE A 52 -9.16 -6.97 -7.72
CA ILE A 52 -9.24 -5.65 -7.07
C ILE A 52 -8.01 -5.41 -6.19
N GLY A 53 -7.62 -6.40 -5.38
CA GLY A 53 -6.40 -6.34 -4.58
C GLY A 53 -5.15 -6.11 -5.43
N ALA A 54 -5.04 -6.79 -6.58
CA ALA A 54 -3.91 -6.64 -7.49
C ALA A 54 -3.82 -5.21 -8.06
N VAL A 55 -4.96 -4.62 -8.45
CA VAL A 55 -5.03 -3.23 -8.92
C VAL A 55 -4.60 -2.26 -7.82
N ILE A 56 -5.08 -2.46 -6.60
CA ILE A 56 -4.70 -1.62 -5.44
C ILE A 56 -3.19 -1.70 -5.20
N SER A 57 -2.61 -2.90 -5.21
CA SER A 57 -1.15 -3.06 -5.05
C SER A 57 -0.38 -2.41 -6.19
N LEU A 58 -0.87 -2.46 -7.43
CA LEU A 58 -0.18 -1.85 -8.55
C LEU A 58 -0.16 -0.32 -8.43
N ILE A 59 -1.30 0.29 -8.07
CA ILE A 59 -1.42 1.73 -7.81
C ILE A 59 -0.49 2.14 -6.65
N PHE A 60 -0.53 1.39 -5.54
CA PHE A 60 0.32 1.65 -4.38
C PHE A 60 1.82 1.57 -4.71
N GLY A 61 2.22 0.60 -5.54
CA GLY A 61 3.61 0.46 -6.02
C GLY A 61 4.04 1.67 -6.86
N ILE A 62 3.19 2.15 -7.76
CA ILE A 62 3.48 3.33 -8.58
C ILE A 62 3.62 4.58 -7.70
N ILE A 63 2.72 4.79 -6.75
CA ILE A 63 2.78 5.93 -5.83
C ILE A 63 4.08 5.87 -5.01
N SER A 64 4.42 4.70 -4.46
CA SER A 64 5.64 4.49 -3.68
C SER A 64 6.90 4.78 -4.51
N TRP A 65 6.91 4.36 -5.77
CA TRP A 65 8.00 4.61 -6.71
C TRP A 65 8.14 6.10 -7.05
N GLN A 66 7.03 6.79 -7.32
CA GLN A 66 7.02 8.24 -7.61
C GLN A 66 7.44 9.08 -6.40
N LEU A 67 6.94 8.75 -5.21
CA LEU A 67 7.32 9.41 -3.96
C LEU A 67 8.84 9.31 -3.76
N ASN A 68 9.40 8.17 -4.12
CA ASN A 68 10.81 7.92 -3.98
C ASN A 68 11.70 8.67 -4.99
N GLN A 69 11.22 8.81 -6.22
CA GLN A 69 11.85 9.70 -7.20
C GLN A 69 11.79 11.17 -6.73
N GLY A 70 10.69 11.60 -6.11
CA GLY A 70 10.57 12.93 -5.49
C GLY A 70 11.61 13.16 -4.40
N VAL A 71 11.77 12.21 -3.49
CA VAL A 71 12.80 12.25 -2.42
C VAL A 71 14.21 12.25 -3.01
N GLN A 72 14.46 11.53 -4.11
CA GLN A 72 15.75 11.56 -4.82
C GLN A 72 16.03 12.86 -5.56
N SER A 73 15.02 13.52 -6.10
CA SER A 73 15.18 14.76 -6.86
C SER A 73 15.49 15.98 -5.99
N THR A 74 15.36 15.86 -4.66
CA THR A 74 15.65 16.96 -3.73
C THR A 74 17.18 17.11 -3.54
N PRO A 75 17.77 18.27 -3.88
CA PRO A 75 19.21 18.50 -3.69
C PRO A 75 19.57 18.55 -2.20
N GLU A 76 20.58 17.78 -1.78
CA GLU A 76 21.13 17.82 -0.40
C GLU A 76 21.64 19.22 -0.02
N ASN A 77 21.98 20.05 -1.01
CA ASN A 77 22.63 21.36 -0.86
C ASN A 77 21.67 22.55 -0.73
N SER A 78 20.35 22.36 -0.87
CA SER A 78 19.37 23.46 -0.77
C SER A 78 19.02 23.83 0.68
N LEU A 79 19.37 22.96 1.64
CA LEU A 79 19.26 23.24 3.06
C LEU A 79 20.67 23.57 3.57
N GLN A 80 20.97 24.87 3.61
CA GLN A 80 22.09 25.40 4.39
C GLN A 80 21.76 25.16 5.87
N TYR A 81 21.94 23.91 6.30
CA TYR A 81 21.57 23.48 7.63
C TYR A 81 22.58 24.11 8.60
N ALA A 82 22.09 24.96 9.50
CA ALA A 82 22.93 25.66 10.47
C ALA A 82 23.59 24.72 11.51
N ASN A 83 23.43 23.40 11.37
CA ASN A 83 23.87 22.38 12.32
C ASN A 83 24.27 21.09 11.58
N ASP A 84 25.51 20.65 11.78
CA ASP A 84 26.07 19.43 11.20
C ASP A 84 25.34 18.15 11.65
N ASN A 85 24.76 18.14 12.86
CA ASN A 85 24.00 16.97 13.32
C ASN A 85 22.69 16.79 12.55
N ALA A 86 22.05 17.90 12.17
CA ALA A 86 20.80 17.85 11.42
C ALA A 86 21.02 17.56 9.92
N LEU A 87 22.21 17.88 9.40
CA LEU A 87 22.67 17.40 8.09
C LEU A 87 22.75 15.86 8.05
N LEU A 88 23.32 15.26 9.09
CA LEU A 88 23.51 13.80 9.16
C LEU A 88 22.16 13.07 9.34
N LEU A 89 21.26 13.62 10.15
CA LEU A 89 19.88 13.13 10.30
C LEU A 89 19.08 13.23 9.00
N ALA A 90 19.17 14.35 8.26
CA ALA A 90 18.48 14.50 6.99
C ALA A 90 18.96 13.46 5.96
N LYS A 91 20.27 13.20 5.93
CA LYS A 91 20.87 12.21 5.03
C LYS A 91 20.45 10.77 5.36
N SER A 92 20.47 10.39 6.65
CA SER A 92 20.04 9.05 7.06
C SER A 92 18.53 8.84 6.88
N LEU A 93 17.72 9.86 7.18
CA LEU A 93 16.27 9.83 6.98
C LEU A 93 15.91 9.71 5.50
N ARG A 94 16.61 10.44 4.62
CA ARG A 94 16.45 10.30 3.17
C ARG A 94 16.80 8.88 2.71
N GLY A 95 17.91 8.33 3.18
CA GLY A 95 18.31 6.95 2.91
C GLY A 95 17.27 5.93 3.40
N ALA A 96 16.69 6.14 4.58
CA ALA A 96 15.64 5.30 5.13
C ALA A 96 14.35 5.38 4.32
N LEU A 97 13.89 6.59 3.96
CA LEU A 97 12.73 6.78 3.09
C LEU A 97 12.96 6.14 1.71
N LEU A 98 14.19 6.23 1.19
CA LEU A 98 14.59 5.63 -0.08
C LEU A 98 14.49 4.11 -0.08
N ALA A 99 15.07 3.49 0.96
CA ALA A 99 15.01 2.06 1.15
C ALA A 99 13.57 1.58 1.37
N LEU A 100 12.78 2.30 2.17
CA LEU A 100 11.40 1.95 2.47
C LEU A 100 10.49 2.11 1.24
N GLY A 101 10.63 3.20 0.47
CA GLY A 101 9.86 3.43 -0.76
C GLY A 101 10.16 2.39 -1.85
N TYR A 102 11.43 2.06 -2.08
CA TYR A 102 11.79 1.03 -3.06
C TYR A 102 11.38 -0.38 -2.62
N SER A 103 11.62 -0.76 -1.37
CA SER A 103 11.21 -2.07 -0.85
C SER A 103 9.69 -2.24 -0.90
N SER A 104 8.93 -1.19 -0.54
CA SER A 104 7.47 -1.20 -0.63
C SER A 104 6.97 -1.33 -2.08
N SER A 105 7.63 -0.65 -3.02
CA SER A 105 7.31 -0.78 -4.46
C SER A 105 7.54 -2.20 -4.98
N ILE A 106 8.67 -2.82 -4.62
CA ILE A 106 9.02 -4.19 -5.00
C ILE A 106 8.00 -5.17 -4.41
N LEU A 107 7.73 -5.06 -3.11
CA LEU A 107 6.78 -5.94 -2.42
C LEU A 107 5.38 -5.82 -3.04
N SER A 108 4.96 -4.61 -3.38
CA SER A 108 3.68 -4.37 -4.03
C SER A 108 3.57 -5.00 -5.41
N ALA A 109 4.66 -4.99 -6.19
CA ALA A 109 4.71 -5.70 -7.46
C ALA A 109 4.57 -7.22 -7.28
N PHE A 110 5.26 -7.79 -6.29
CA PHE A 110 5.10 -9.20 -5.93
C PHE A 110 3.68 -9.54 -5.48
N THR A 111 3.08 -8.69 -4.66
CA THR A 111 1.70 -8.84 -4.20
C THR A 111 0.72 -8.80 -5.37
N ALA A 112 0.88 -7.87 -6.32
CA ALA A 112 0.05 -7.80 -7.52
C ALA A 112 0.11 -9.09 -8.34
N VAL A 113 1.32 -9.60 -8.59
CA VAL A 113 1.52 -10.85 -9.33
C VAL A 113 0.92 -12.04 -8.57
N GLY A 114 1.13 -12.11 -7.25
CA GLY A 114 0.57 -13.17 -6.40
C GLY A 114 -0.96 -13.19 -6.38
N LEU A 115 -1.59 -12.01 -6.31
CA LEU A 115 -3.04 -11.86 -6.35
C LEU A 115 -3.63 -12.21 -7.72
N ILE A 116 -2.96 -11.85 -8.82
CA ILE A 116 -3.38 -12.25 -10.18
C ILE A 116 -3.28 -13.77 -10.33
N LEU A 117 -2.19 -14.40 -9.88
CA LEU A 117 -2.03 -15.86 -9.89
C LEU A 117 -3.11 -16.55 -9.06
N LEU A 118 -3.42 -16.00 -7.88
CA LEU A 118 -4.44 -16.53 -6.98
C LEU A 118 -5.85 -16.40 -7.59
N GLY A 119 -6.18 -15.24 -8.18
CA GLY A 119 -7.44 -15.02 -8.89
C GLY A 119 -7.65 -16.03 -10.01
N ARG A 120 -6.61 -16.28 -10.81
CA ARG A 120 -6.64 -17.30 -11.88
C ARG A 120 -6.83 -18.73 -11.34
N GLN A 121 -6.19 -19.08 -10.23
CA GLN A 121 -6.38 -20.39 -9.62
C GLN A 121 -7.79 -20.57 -9.06
N LEU A 122 -8.42 -19.50 -8.57
CA LEU A 122 -9.79 -19.52 -8.09
C LEU A 122 -10.78 -19.68 -9.26
N GLU A 123 -10.60 -18.94 -10.36
CA GLU A 123 -11.42 -19.11 -11.58
C GLU A 123 -11.31 -20.52 -12.19
N GLN A 124 -10.10 -21.11 -12.19
CA GLN A 124 -9.89 -22.46 -12.72
C GLN A 124 -10.49 -23.58 -11.85
N LYS A 125 -10.72 -23.33 -10.56
CA LYS A 125 -11.39 -24.27 -9.66
C LYS A 125 -12.91 -24.18 -9.73
N GLU A 126 -13.45 -23.04 -10.15
CA GLU A 126 -14.88 -22.81 -10.30
C GLU A 126 -15.45 -23.43 -11.58
N LYS A 127 -14.59 -23.71 -12.58
CA LYS A 127 -14.92 -24.48 -13.78
C LYS A 127 -14.77 -25.98 -13.58
#